data_AF-A0A4U2ZZY0-F1
#
_entry.id   AF-A0A4U2ZZY0-F1
#
_cell.length_a   1.000
_cell.length_b   1.000
_cell.length_c   1.000
_cell.angle_alpha   90.00
_cell.angle_beta   90.00
_cell.angle_gamma   90.00
#
_symmetry.space_group_name_H-M   'P 1'
#
loop_
_entity.id
_entity.type
_entity.pdbx_description
1 polymer ?
#
loop_
_entity_poly.entity_id
_entity_poly.type
_entity_poly.pdbx_seq_one_letter_code
_entity_poly.pdbx_strand_id
1 'polypeptide(L)'
;AQLGGFLTSKLSYRNIMIISAVIMLIGLFLLSTLTPETSRILLTIYMVIIGFGVGFSFSVLSMAAIHNFGMEQRGSATSTSNFIRSLGMTLGITIFGMIQRTGFQDQLEESFKGMSGGMNTNALGDSRAILSESARSQIPPQILDKIIEALSSSIVQTFMWALVPASLAFVFVFFMGNERMVYKKEQNKVKSETSKA
;
A
#
# COMPACT_ATOMS: atom_id res chain seq x y z
N ALA A 1 -3.82 7.71 -13.36
CA ALA A 1 -2.63 7.49 -14.21
C ALA A 1 -2.10 8.77 -14.89
N GLN A 2 -2.93 9.73 -15.31
CA GLN A 2 -2.48 10.89 -16.10
C GLN A 2 -1.85 12.06 -15.30
N LEU A 3 -2.15 12.21 -14.00
CA LEU A 3 -1.62 13.33 -13.20
C LEU A 3 -0.13 13.21 -12.85
N GLY A 4 0.38 11.99 -12.66
CA GLY A 4 1.80 11.76 -12.37
C GLY A 4 2.71 12.11 -13.54
N GLY A 5 2.28 11.83 -14.77
CA GLY A 5 3.00 12.21 -16.00
C GLY A 5 2.98 13.72 -16.28
N PHE A 6 1.97 14.46 -15.80
CA PHE A 6 1.95 15.91 -15.89
C PHE A 6 2.90 16.56 -14.87
N LEU A 7 2.99 16.01 -13.66
CA LEU A 7 3.84 16.56 -12.59
C LEU A 7 5.35 16.33 -12.86
N THR A 8 5.72 15.22 -13.50
CA THR A 8 7.11 14.96 -13.92
C THR A 8 7.61 15.89 -15.03
N SER A 9 6.73 16.69 -15.66
CA SER A 9 7.14 17.73 -16.61
C SER A 9 7.71 18.99 -15.95
N LYS A 10 7.43 19.22 -14.65
CA LYS A 10 7.87 20.41 -13.91
C LYS A 10 8.75 20.14 -12.69
N LEU A 11 8.76 18.91 -12.15
CA LEU A 11 9.49 18.58 -10.91
C LEU A 11 10.40 17.34 -11.09
N SER A 12 11.53 17.32 -10.38
CA SER A 12 12.46 16.18 -10.37
C SER A 12 11.81 14.95 -9.72
N TYR A 13 12.12 13.75 -10.25
CA TYR A 13 11.60 12.46 -9.78
C TYR A 13 11.69 12.29 -8.27
N ARG A 14 12.82 12.71 -7.68
CA ARG A 14 13.07 12.61 -6.24
C ARG A 14 12.10 13.44 -5.42
N ASN A 15 11.83 14.69 -5.80
CA ASN A 15 10.91 15.56 -5.04
C ASN A 15 9.48 15.02 -5.06
N ILE A 16 9.04 14.49 -6.21
CA ILE A 16 7.70 13.92 -6.32
C ILE A 16 7.59 12.64 -5.47
N MET A 17 8.61 11.78 -5.49
CA MET A 17 8.66 10.57 -4.65
C MET A 17 8.71 10.90 -3.15
N ILE A 18 9.43 11.96 -2.75
CA ILE A 18 9.46 12.39 -1.34
C ILE A 18 8.06 12.86 -0.91
N ILE A 19 7.40 13.70 -1.71
CA ILE A 19 6.05 14.18 -1.41
C ILE A 19 5.08 13.00 -1.32
N SER A 20 5.12 12.06 -2.27
CA SER A 20 4.23 10.90 -2.27
C SER A 20 4.48 9.98 -1.07
N ALA A 21 5.74 9.78 -0.68
CA ALA A 21 6.10 8.99 0.49
C ALA A 21 5.68 9.65 1.80
N VAL A 22 5.79 10.98 1.92
CA VAL A 22 5.27 11.73 3.09
C VAL A 22 3.75 11.61 3.17
N ILE A 23 3.04 11.82 2.05
CA ILE A 23 1.57 11.65 1.99
C ILE A 23 1.17 10.23 2.38
N MET A 24 1.90 9.23 1.92
CA MET A 24 1.65 7.82 2.25
C MET A 24 1.88 7.55 3.74
N LEU A 25 2.97 8.05 4.33
CA LEU A 25 3.25 7.90 5.76
C LEU A 25 2.17 8.57 6.63
N ILE A 26 1.76 9.79 6.28
CA ILE A 26 0.67 10.48 6.97
C ILE A 26 -0.62 9.67 6.84
N GLY A 27 -0.95 9.19 5.64
CA GLY A 27 -2.14 8.38 5.40
C GLY A 27 -2.15 7.08 6.25
N LEU A 28 -1.04 6.34 6.27
CA LEU A 28 -0.90 5.15 7.12
C LEU A 28 -0.99 5.47 8.61
N PHE A 29 -0.37 6.56 9.06
CA PHE A 29 -0.42 6.98 10.45
C PHE A 29 -1.85 7.32 10.88
N LEU A 30 -2.59 8.07 10.06
CA LEU A 30 -4.01 8.36 10.28
C LEU A 30 -4.83 7.07 10.36
N LEU A 31 -4.56 6.10 9.49
CA LEU A 31 -5.25 4.80 9.50
C LEU A 31 -4.88 3.94 10.72
N SER A 32 -3.68 4.10 11.27
CA SER A 32 -3.26 3.47 12.52
C SER A 32 -3.95 4.06 13.75
N THR A 33 -4.59 5.23 13.64
CA THR A 33 -5.36 5.85 14.74
C THR A 33 -6.86 5.54 14.67
N LEU A 34 -7.28 4.64 13.78
CA LEU A 34 -8.69 4.31 13.63
C LEU A 34 -9.23 3.63 14.89
N THR A 35 -10.35 4.13 15.40
CA THR A 35 -11.16 3.47 16.43
C THR A 35 -12.49 2.97 15.85
N PRO A 36 -13.16 1.99 16.50
CA PRO A 36 -14.45 1.47 16.05
C PRO A 36 -15.55 2.54 15.88
N GLU A 37 -15.43 3.67 16.57
CA GLU A 37 -16.36 4.81 16.50
C GLU A 37 -16.08 5.79 15.35
N THR A 38 -15.04 5.53 14.54
CA THR A 38 -14.63 6.46 13.48
C THR A 38 -15.70 6.61 12.41
N SER A 39 -16.07 7.86 12.10
CA SER A 39 -17.05 8.16 11.06
C SER A 39 -16.62 7.61 9.69
N ARG A 40 -17.57 7.03 8.94
CA ARG A 40 -17.35 6.48 7.59
C ARG A 40 -16.78 7.52 6.63
N ILE A 41 -17.14 8.79 6.82
CA ILE A 41 -16.63 9.91 6.01
C ILE A 41 -15.13 10.11 6.26
N LEU A 42 -14.70 10.02 7.51
CA LEU A 42 -13.29 10.17 7.88
C LEU A 42 -12.45 9.02 7.31
N LEU A 43 -12.95 7.78 7.41
CA LEU A 43 -12.34 6.61 6.77
C LEU A 43 -12.19 6.81 5.25
N THR A 44 -13.23 7.35 4.58
CA THR A 44 -13.19 7.64 3.14
C THR A 44 -12.11 8.65 2.81
N ILE A 45 -11.99 9.73 3.60
CA ILE A 45 -10.94 10.74 3.42
C ILE A 45 -9.54 10.11 3.57
N TYR A 46 -9.34 9.26 4.57
CA TYR A 46 -8.05 8.58 4.78
C TYR A 46 -7.67 7.67 3.61
N MET A 47 -8.65 6.92 3.09
CA MET A 47 -8.47 6.09 1.89
C MET A 47 -8.11 6.92 0.65
N VAL A 48 -8.71 8.09 0.49
CA VAL A 48 -8.37 9.03 -0.59
C VAL A 48 -6.93 9.53 -0.46
N ILE A 49 -6.49 9.92 0.74
CA ILE A 49 -5.11 10.39 1.00
C ILE A 49 -4.08 9.30 0.65
N ILE A 50 -4.29 8.06 1.12
CA ILE A 50 -3.42 6.93 0.79
C ILE A 50 -3.44 6.66 -0.72
N GLY A 51 -4.61 6.68 -1.35
CA GLY A 51 -4.77 6.50 -2.79
C GLY A 51 -3.96 7.52 -3.60
N PHE A 52 -3.92 8.78 -3.18
CA PHE A 52 -3.07 9.80 -3.78
C PHE A 52 -1.57 9.47 -3.64
N GLY A 53 -1.11 9.12 -2.43
CA GLY A 53 0.28 8.76 -2.18
C GLY A 53 0.75 7.56 -3.02
N VAL A 54 -0.06 6.49 -3.07
CA VAL A 54 0.23 5.30 -3.87
C VAL A 54 0.20 5.60 -5.36
N GLY A 55 -0.80 6.35 -5.83
CA GLY A 55 -0.97 6.67 -7.25
C GLY A 55 0.19 7.47 -7.84
N PHE A 56 0.68 8.48 -7.12
CA PHE A 56 1.87 9.23 -7.53
C PHE A 56 3.11 8.35 -7.53
N SER A 57 3.35 7.62 -6.45
CA SER A 57 4.52 6.74 -6.33
C SER A 57 4.57 5.69 -7.46
N PHE A 58 3.43 5.09 -7.79
CA PHE A 58 3.33 4.09 -8.86
C PHE A 58 3.72 4.66 -10.22
N SER A 59 3.19 5.83 -10.57
CA SER A 59 3.46 6.48 -11.85
C SER A 59 4.92 6.93 -11.99
N VAL A 60 5.48 7.50 -10.93
CA VAL A 60 6.82 8.12 -10.93
C VAL A 60 7.90 7.05 -10.91
N LEU A 61 7.75 6.01 -10.08
CA LEU A 61 8.68 4.89 -10.01
C LEU A 61 8.73 4.11 -11.33
N SER A 62 7.57 3.87 -11.97
CA SER A 62 7.53 3.19 -13.26
C SER A 62 8.26 3.97 -14.36
N MET A 63 8.14 5.30 -14.36
CA MET A 63 8.86 6.15 -15.32
C MET A 63 10.37 6.15 -15.04
N ALA A 64 10.77 6.32 -13.78
CA ALA A 64 12.18 6.33 -13.38
C ALA A 64 12.88 5.02 -13.72
N ALA A 65 12.22 3.87 -13.50
CA ALA A 65 12.79 2.55 -13.79
C ALA A 65 13.05 2.30 -15.27
N ILE A 66 12.35 2.99 -16.18
CA ILE A 66 12.43 2.77 -17.63
C ILE A 66 13.20 3.90 -18.33
N HIS A 67 13.30 5.08 -17.71
CA HIS A 67 13.81 6.31 -18.33
C HIS A 67 15.21 6.14 -18.95
N ASN A 68 16.12 5.47 -18.26
CA ASN A 68 17.52 5.34 -18.66
C ASN A 68 17.79 4.21 -19.66
N PHE A 69 16.77 3.43 -20.04
CA PHE A 69 16.92 2.31 -20.98
C PHE A 69 16.59 2.70 -22.43
N GLY A 70 17.46 2.28 -23.35
CA GLY A 70 17.23 2.37 -24.80
C GLY A 70 16.09 1.47 -25.27
N MET A 71 15.51 1.74 -26.45
CA MET A 71 14.31 1.05 -26.94
C MET A 71 14.42 -0.48 -26.90
N GLU A 72 15.58 -1.04 -27.23
CA GLU A 72 15.80 -2.49 -27.25
C GLU A 72 15.76 -3.13 -25.86
N GLN A 73 16.14 -2.41 -24.79
CA GLN A 73 16.20 -2.94 -23.43
C GLN A 73 14.95 -2.61 -22.58
N ARG A 74 14.07 -1.71 -23.07
CA ARG A 74 12.85 -1.31 -22.34
C ARG A 74 11.91 -2.48 -22.06
N GLY A 75 11.82 -3.44 -22.97
CA GLY A 75 10.99 -4.64 -22.80
C GLY A 75 11.43 -5.49 -21.60
N SER A 76 12.74 -5.76 -21.51
CA SER A 76 13.35 -6.49 -20.40
C SER A 76 13.24 -5.70 -19.09
N ALA A 77 13.58 -4.40 -19.09
CA ALA A 77 13.51 -3.55 -17.90
C ALA A 77 12.07 -3.47 -17.33
N THR A 78 11.07 -3.33 -18.20
CA THR A 78 9.65 -3.31 -17.79
C THR A 78 9.23 -4.65 -17.19
N SER A 79 9.60 -5.75 -17.84
CA SER A 79 9.27 -7.10 -17.36
C SER A 79 9.90 -7.41 -16.02
N THR A 80 11.18 -7.07 -15.82
CA THR A 80 11.88 -7.21 -14.54
C THR A 80 11.22 -6.36 -13.45
N SER A 81 10.87 -5.10 -13.75
CA SER A 81 10.17 -4.22 -12.80
C SER A 81 8.81 -4.78 -12.38
N ASN A 82 8.04 -5.30 -13.35
CA ASN A 82 6.75 -5.94 -13.07
C ASN A 82 6.91 -7.25 -12.28
N PHE A 83 7.93 -8.06 -12.58
CA PHE A 83 8.21 -9.28 -11.84
C PHE A 83 8.56 -9.00 -10.38
N ILE A 84 9.49 -8.08 -10.12
CA ILE A 84 9.87 -7.67 -8.75
C ILE A 84 8.66 -7.11 -8.00
N ARG A 85 7.83 -6.30 -8.68
CA ARG A 85 6.59 -5.77 -8.10
C ARG A 85 5.62 -6.88 -7.73
N SER A 86 5.34 -7.82 -8.63
CA SER A 86 4.45 -8.96 -8.36
C SER A 86 4.96 -9.81 -7.21
N LEU A 87 6.27 -10.07 -7.17
CA LEU A 87 6.91 -10.78 -6.06
C LEU A 87 6.73 -10.04 -4.74
N GLY A 88 6.98 -8.73 -4.73
CA GLY A 88 6.80 -7.87 -3.55
C GLY A 88 5.34 -7.80 -3.08
N MET A 89 4.38 -7.74 -4.00
CA MET A 89 2.95 -7.78 -3.66
C MET A 89 2.57 -9.10 -3.00
N THR A 90 2.99 -10.24 -3.56
CA THR A 90 2.71 -11.57 -3.00
C THR A 90 3.31 -11.74 -1.61
N LEU A 91 4.59 -11.37 -1.44
CA LEU A 91 5.26 -11.43 -0.14
C LEU A 91 4.62 -10.48 0.87
N GLY A 92 4.32 -9.25 0.46
CA GLY A 92 3.67 -8.25 1.30
C GLY A 92 2.31 -8.72 1.80
N ILE A 93 1.42 -9.15 0.89
CA ILE A 93 0.08 -9.63 1.24
C ILE A 93 0.17 -10.83 2.20
N THR A 94 1.12 -11.75 1.97
CA THR A 94 1.29 -12.94 2.83
C THR A 94 1.76 -12.56 4.23
N ILE A 95 2.78 -11.70 4.34
CA ILE A 95 3.34 -11.27 5.63
C ILE A 95 2.30 -10.46 6.41
N PHE A 96 1.65 -9.49 5.78
CA PHE A 96 0.63 -8.68 6.45
C PHE A 96 -0.62 -9.49 6.80
N GLY A 97 -1.01 -10.44 5.96
CA GLY A 97 -2.10 -11.38 6.28
C GLY A 97 -1.76 -12.27 7.49
N MET A 98 -0.51 -12.72 7.61
CA MET A 98 -0.05 -13.45 8.79
C MET A 98 -0.07 -12.57 10.04
N ILE A 99 0.50 -11.35 9.98
CA ILE A 99 0.51 -10.39 11.09
C ILE A 99 -0.91 -10.10 11.58
N GLN A 100 -1.84 -9.82 10.65
CA GLN A 100 -3.24 -9.59 10.97
C GLN A 100 -3.88 -10.81 11.63
N ARG A 101 -3.66 -12.00 11.06
CA ARG A 101 -4.25 -13.24 11.56
C ARG A 101 -3.76 -13.56 12.97
N THR A 102 -2.45 -13.44 13.22
CA THR A 102 -1.87 -13.65 14.55
C THR A 102 -2.41 -12.62 15.53
N GLY A 103 -2.41 -11.33 15.19
CA GLY A 103 -2.98 -10.29 16.05
C GLY A 103 -4.47 -10.49 16.34
N PHE A 104 -5.24 -10.97 15.36
CA PHE A 104 -6.64 -11.31 15.56
C PHE A 104 -6.81 -12.50 16.51
N GLN A 105 -6.00 -13.54 16.36
CA GLN A 105 -6.03 -14.72 17.23
C GLN A 105 -5.65 -14.38 18.68
N ASP A 106 -4.62 -13.55 18.87
CA ASP A 106 -4.19 -13.09 20.19
C ASP A 106 -5.31 -12.30 20.90
N GLN A 107 -5.98 -11.41 20.17
CA GLN A 107 -7.10 -10.62 20.71
C GLN A 107 -8.35 -11.46 21.02
N LEU A 108 -8.61 -12.51 20.24
CA LEU A 108 -9.65 -13.47 20.56
C LEU A 108 -9.28 -14.28 21.81
N GLU A 109 -8.04 -14.73 21.96
CA GLU A 109 -7.64 -15.44 23.17
C GLU A 109 -7.79 -14.56 24.42
N GLU A 110 -7.39 -13.29 24.33
CA GLU A 110 -7.54 -12.32 25.41
C GLU A 110 -9.01 -12.01 25.73
N SER A 111 -9.83 -11.74 24.71
CA SER A 111 -11.26 -11.38 24.87
C SER A 111 -12.11 -12.52 25.45
N PHE A 112 -11.64 -13.77 25.27
CA PHE A 112 -12.32 -14.99 25.72
C PHE A 112 -11.63 -15.64 26.94
N LYS A 113 -10.53 -15.08 27.42
CA LYS A 113 -9.83 -15.53 28.63
C LYS A 113 -10.77 -15.46 29.84
N GLY A 114 -11.17 -16.63 30.35
CA GLY A 114 -12.06 -16.75 31.50
C GLY A 114 -13.53 -17.02 31.19
N MET A 115 -13.95 -17.09 29.92
CA MET A 115 -15.27 -17.64 29.59
C MET A 115 -15.25 -19.17 29.69
N SER A 116 -16.01 -19.70 30.65
CA SER A 116 -16.21 -21.13 30.89
C SER A 116 -17.10 -21.74 29.81
N GLY A 117 -16.51 -21.98 28.64
CA GLY A 117 -17.18 -22.62 27.51
C GLY A 117 -16.18 -22.63 26.38
N GLY A 118 -15.41 -23.71 26.27
CA GLY A 118 -14.26 -23.87 25.37
C GLY A 118 -14.60 -23.64 23.90
N MET A 119 -14.74 -22.38 23.52
CA MET A 119 -14.82 -21.98 22.13
C MET A 119 -13.42 -22.09 21.56
N ASN A 120 -13.26 -22.98 20.59
CA ASN A 120 -11.97 -23.27 19.98
C ASN A 120 -11.56 -22.06 19.12
N THR A 121 -10.78 -21.14 19.68
CA THR A 121 -10.31 -19.90 19.02
C THR A 121 -9.52 -20.19 17.74
N ASN A 122 -8.94 -21.39 17.62
CA ASN A 122 -8.29 -21.85 16.39
C ASN A 122 -9.28 -22.01 15.22
N ALA A 123 -10.53 -22.42 15.49
CA ALA A 123 -11.58 -22.49 14.48
C ALA A 123 -12.10 -21.09 14.10
N LEU A 124 -11.95 -20.12 15.01
CA LEU A 124 -12.27 -18.71 14.79
C LEU A 124 -11.15 -17.93 14.08
N GLY A 125 -9.92 -18.43 14.08
CA GLY A 125 -8.80 -17.83 13.34
C GLY A 125 -8.98 -17.80 11.81
N ASP A 126 -10.00 -18.48 11.29
CA ASP A 126 -10.45 -18.32 9.90
C ASP A 126 -11.52 -17.21 9.84
N SER A 127 -11.07 -15.95 9.79
CA SER A 127 -11.93 -14.76 9.76
C SER A 127 -13.00 -14.82 8.66
N ARG A 128 -12.78 -15.59 7.58
CA ARG A 128 -13.74 -15.77 6.48
C ARG A 128 -14.92 -16.67 6.88
N ALA A 129 -14.67 -17.68 7.72
CA ALA A 129 -15.70 -18.60 8.18
C ALA A 129 -16.69 -17.91 9.14
N ILE A 130 -16.20 -17.03 10.01
CA ILE A 130 -17.05 -16.32 11.00
C ILE A 130 -17.94 -15.26 10.33
N LEU A 131 -17.48 -14.65 9.25
CA LEU A 131 -18.24 -13.62 8.53
C LEU A 131 -19.30 -14.19 7.58
N SER A 132 -19.39 -15.52 7.44
CA SER A 132 -20.46 -16.18 6.69
C SER A 132 -21.80 -16.04 7.41
N GLU A 133 -22.87 -15.77 6.65
CA GLU A 133 -24.21 -15.50 7.17
C GLU A 133 -24.80 -16.68 7.98
N SER A 134 -24.38 -17.90 7.63
CA SER A 134 -24.69 -19.14 8.34
C SER A 134 -23.97 -19.29 9.69
N ALA A 135 -22.77 -18.75 9.85
CA ALA A 135 -22.06 -18.76 11.13
C ALA A 135 -22.56 -17.64 12.06
N ARG A 136 -22.90 -16.48 11.50
CA ARG A 136 -23.35 -15.28 12.24
C ARG A 136 -24.67 -15.48 12.98
N SER A 137 -25.57 -16.28 12.41
CA SER A 137 -26.90 -16.57 12.97
C SER A 137 -26.87 -17.57 14.15
N GLN A 138 -25.76 -18.29 14.33
CA GLN A 138 -25.58 -19.25 15.44
C GLN A 138 -24.77 -18.69 16.61
N ILE A 139 -24.23 -17.47 16.48
CA ILE A 139 -23.37 -16.85 17.48
C ILE A 139 -24.18 -15.87 18.34
N PRO A 140 -24.19 -16.03 19.68
CA PRO A 140 -24.80 -15.06 20.60
C PRO A 140 -24.29 -13.63 20.36
N PRO A 141 -25.15 -12.60 20.46
CA PRO A 141 -24.79 -11.22 20.12
C PRO A 141 -23.59 -10.69 20.94
N GLN A 142 -23.44 -11.11 22.20
CA GLN A 142 -22.30 -10.71 23.03
C GLN A 142 -20.95 -11.25 22.54
N ILE A 143 -20.95 -12.39 21.84
CA ILE A 143 -19.75 -13.00 21.26
C ILE A 143 -19.40 -12.30 19.93
N LEU A 144 -20.42 -11.92 19.15
CA LEU A 144 -20.24 -11.22 17.89
C LEU A 144 -19.58 -9.86 18.07
N ASP A 145 -20.00 -9.08 19.06
CA ASP A 145 -19.42 -7.76 19.34
C ASP A 145 -17.93 -7.86 19.69
N LYS A 146 -17.55 -8.84 20.53
CA LYS A 146 -16.14 -9.11 20.87
C LYS A 146 -15.30 -9.52 19.66
N ILE A 147 -15.87 -10.31 18.76
CA ILE A 147 -15.18 -10.71 17.52
C ILE A 147 -14.97 -9.51 16.61
N ILE A 148 -15.97 -8.63 16.46
CA ILE A 148 -15.87 -7.41 15.65
C ILE A 148 -14.82 -6.47 16.25
N GLU A 149 -14.77 -6.33 17.56
CA GLU A 149 -13.76 -5.53 18.27
C GLU A 149 -12.35 -6.08 18.05
N ALA A 150 -12.16 -7.40 18.22
CA ALA A 150 -10.88 -8.07 17.94
C ALA A 150 -10.46 -7.94 16.47
N LEU A 151 -11.42 -8.03 15.54
CA LEU A 151 -11.16 -7.85 14.11
C LEU A 151 -10.74 -6.41 13.81
N SER A 152 -11.44 -5.43 14.38
CA SER A 152 -11.12 -4.02 14.20
C SER A 152 -9.73 -3.69 14.73
N SER A 153 -9.40 -4.12 15.94
CA SER A 153 -8.11 -3.82 16.56
C SER A 153 -6.94 -4.53 15.88
N SER A 154 -7.11 -5.78 15.41
CA SER A 154 -6.08 -6.46 14.61
C SER A 154 -5.79 -5.78 13.26
N ILE A 155 -6.81 -5.19 12.61
CA ILE A 155 -6.63 -4.36 11.41
C ILE A 155 -5.77 -3.13 11.73
N VAL A 156 -6.08 -2.43 12.82
CA VAL A 156 -5.33 -1.23 13.25
C VAL A 156 -3.87 -1.58 13.57
N GLN A 157 -3.65 -2.69 14.28
CA GLN A 157 -2.30 -3.21 14.56
C GLN A 157 -1.53 -3.53 13.27
N THR A 158 -2.21 -4.05 12.25
CA THR A 158 -1.60 -4.32 10.93
C THR A 158 -1.16 -3.03 10.24
N PHE A 159 -1.97 -1.96 10.31
CA PHE A 159 -1.56 -0.64 9.79
C PHE A 159 -0.37 -0.05 10.54
N MET A 160 -0.31 -0.25 11.85
CA MET A 160 0.84 0.16 12.66
C MET A 160 2.13 -0.54 12.22
N TRP A 161 2.07 -1.85 11.94
CA TRP A 161 3.20 -2.59 11.36
C TRP A 161 3.55 -2.14 9.95
N ALA A 162 2.56 -1.69 9.16
CA ALA A 162 2.78 -1.20 7.80
C ALA A 162 3.58 0.12 7.74
N LEU A 163 3.66 0.87 8.86
CA LEU A 163 4.53 2.04 8.97
C LEU A 163 6.02 1.68 8.85
N VAL A 164 6.43 0.46 9.24
CA VAL A 164 7.83 0.03 9.19
C VAL A 164 8.35 -0.03 7.74
N PRO A 165 7.75 -0.81 6.82
CA PRO A 165 8.20 -0.81 5.43
C PRO A 165 7.91 0.51 4.71
N ALA A 166 6.87 1.27 5.10
CA ALA A 166 6.65 2.61 4.54
C ALA A 166 7.78 3.58 4.91
N SER A 167 8.27 3.53 6.15
CA SER A 167 9.41 4.33 6.61
C SER A 167 10.70 3.89 5.93
N LEU A 168 10.90 2.58 5.77
CA LEU A 168 12.04 2.04 5.03
C LEU A 168 12.01 2.51 3.56
N ALA A 169 10.85 2.47 2.90
CA ALA A 169 10.66 3.00 1.55
C ALA A 169 10.97 4.50 1.48
N PHE A 170 10.55 5.29 2.48
CA PHE A 170 10.90 6.70 2.57
C PHE A 170 12.42 6.93 2.66
N VAL A 171 13.14 6.12 3.44
CA VAL A 171 14.61 6.16 3.51
C VAL A 171 15.24 5.82 2.15
N PHE A 172 14.75 4.78 1.46
CA PHE A 172 15.22 4.43 0.11
C PHE A 172 14.97 5.56 -0.90
N VAL A 173 13.81 6.21 -0.83
CA VAL A 173 13.49 7.39 -1.65
C VAL A 173 14.44 8.55 -1.36
N PHE A 174 14.84 8.73 -0.10
CA PHE A 174 15.79 9.78 0.26
C PHE A 174 17.17 9.55 -0.38
N PHE A 175 17.60 8.29 -0.51
CA PHE A 175 18.83 7.88 -1.19
C PHE A 175 18.74 7.89 -2.72
N MET A 176 17.55 8.03 -3.29
CA MET A 176 17.36 8.08 -4.74
C MET A 176 18.04 9.33 -5.31
N GLY A 177 18.86 9.13 -6.35
CA GLY A 177 19.61 10.21 -7.01
C GLY A 177 18.72 11.29 -7.62
N ASN A 178 19.22 12.53 -7.69
CA ASN A 178 18.54 13.71 -8.25
C ASN A 178 18.38 13.67 -9.79
N GLU A 179 18.26 12.50 -10.40
CA GLU A 179 18.16 12.39 -11.85
C GLU A 179 16.88 13.10 -12.32
N ARG A 180 17.06 14.17 -13.10
CA ARG A 180 15.98 14.89 -13.77
C ARG A 180 15.75 14.21 -15.11
N MET A 181 14.49 14.15 -15.56
CA MET A 181 14.18 13.89 -16.96
C MET A 181 15.03 14.81 -17.83
N VAL A 182 16.06 14.27 -18.49
CA VAL A 182 16.67 14.97 -19.61
C VAL A 182 15.66 14.84 -20.73
N TYR A 183 14.83 15.85 -20.91
CA TYR A 183 14.04 16.00 -22.13
C TYR A 183 15.06 16.20 -23.26
N LYS A 184 15.51 15.10 -23.88
CA LYS A 184 16.43 15.14 -25.01
C LYS A 184 15.67 15.83 -26.14
N LYS A 185 15.90 17.14 -26.26
CA LYS A 185 15.40 18.00 -27.32
C LYS A 185 16.14 17.66 -28.61
N GLU A 186 15.99 16.44 -29.10
CA GLU A 186 16.75 15.92 -30.25
C GLU A 186 15.91 15.58 -31.48
N GLN A 187 14.60 15.84 -31.47
CA GLN A 187 13.78 15.66 -32.67
C GLN A 187 13.70 16.90 -33.58
N ASN A 188 14.25 18.05 -33.17
CA ASN A 188 14.24 19.26 -34.02
C ASN A 188 15.52 19.50 -34.84
N LYS A 189 16.58 18.67 -34.68
CA LYS A 189 17.79 18.79 -35.51
C LYS A 189 17.77 17.92 -36.76
N VAL A 190 17.18 16.73 -36.69
CA VAL A 190 17.11 15.82 -37.85
C VAL A 190 16.17 16.36 -38.95
N LYS A 191 15.11 17.08 -38.57
CA LYS A 191 14.16 17.69 -39.52
C LYS A 191 14.70 18.94 -40.23
N SER A 192 15.70 19.62 -39.67
CA SER A 192 16.33 20.80 -40.31
C SER A 192 17.45 20.44 -41.29
N GLU A 193 18.06 19.26 -41.15
CA GLU A 193 19.09 18.77 -42.07
C GLU A 193 18.48 18.05 -43.28
N THR A 194 17.39 17.29 -43.08
CA THR A 194 16.65 16.65 -44.19
C THR A 194 15.76 17.61 -45.00
N SER A 195 15.50 18.82 -44.51
CA SER A 195 14.80 19.88 -45.26
C SER A 195 15.77 20.80 -46.02
N LYS A 196 17.08 20.62 -45.84
CA LYS A 196 18.13 21.41 -46.51
C LYS A 196 19.03 20.56 -47.43
N ALA A 197 18.71 19.28 -47.61
CA ALA A 197 19.34 18.37 -48.56
C ALA A 197 18.39 18.07 -49.71
#